data_AF-A0A399E953-F1
#
_entry.id   AF-A0A399E953-F1
#
_cell.length_a   1.000
_cell.length_b   1.000
_cell.length_c   1.000
_cell.angle_alpha   90.00
_cell.angle_beta   90.00
_cell.angle_gamma   90.00
#
_symmetry.space_group_name_H-M   'P 1'
#
loop_
_entity.id
_entity.type
_entity.pdbx_description
1 polymer ?
#
loop_
_entity_poly.entity_id
_entity_poly.type
_entity_poly.pdbx_seq_one_letter_code
_entity_poly.pdbx_strand_id
1 'polypeptide(L)'
;MHELYTNAPAHWPRVRLEGLINSNAPEVRAANRLIFATTIETLFRKSGIQVLEADVLRLTREGVLEIPLRVRAEDGEYDLFFYPVADEKAAAHYVAVQELAQRWGRIRPIYYSTDDLLSIYPETLEPVTCRDRLFIQASLSAPKGQYAMWWAEQEGEQFHYSSTYDLIDRIYREVNGLEMRAFALILLELGMIQEEYEFTASTLPDTTVEIPVEGPEGVPIIISFSQHRGVRFHFHMERASAEYRDLFLNLFLLRLKTWRKEAALEHIKRLDSPAYIWWRELGKRLRLSTGSSEHAISAVGSVRR
;
A
#
# COMPACT_ATOMS: atom_id res chain seq x y z
N MET A 1 16.37 0.19 -34.27
CA MET A 1 16.90 0.42 -32.90
C MET A 1 16.63 1.87 -32.54
N HIS A 2 15.84 2.12 -31.50
CA HIS A 2 15.42 3.45 -31.04
C HIS A 2 16.08 3.77 -29.70
N GLU A 3 16.83 4.86 -29.60
CA GLU A 3 17.42 5.31 -28.33
C GLU A 3 16.37 6.07 -27.52
N LEU A 4 16.27 5.75 -26.22
CA LEU A 4 15.27 6.34 -25.34
C LEU A 4 15.76 7.65 -24.72
N TYR A 5 14.85 8.61 -24.60
CA TYR A 5 15.02 9.83 -23.80
C TYR A 5 14.87 9.49 -22.31
N THR A 6 15.66 10.14 -21.46
CA THR A 6 15.68 9.85 -20.03
C THR A 6 16.30 11.00 -19.24
N ASN A 7 15.90 11.13 -17.97
CA ASN A 7 16.59 11.95 -16.96
C ASN A 7 17.56 11.14 -16.08
N ALA A 8 17.89 9.90 -16.45
CA ALA A 8 18.90 9.11 -15.74
C ALA A 8 20.25 9.85 -15.67
N PRO A 9 21.08 9.59 -14.63
CA PRO A 9 22.41 10.16 -14.55
C PRO A 9 23.23 9.94 -15.83
N ALA A 10 24.00 10.94 -16.26
CA ALA A 10 24.70 10.91 -17.54
C ALA A 10 25.71 9.75 -17.70
N HIS A 11 26.17 9.18 -16.59
CA HIS A 11 27.10 8.03 -16.57
C HIS A 11 26.38 6.68 -16.74
N TRP A 12 25.05 6.63 -16.66
CA TRP A 12 24.28 5.41 -16.90
C TRP A 12 24.32 5.02 -18.38
N PRO A 13 24.26 3.71 -18.69
CA PRO A 13 24.30 3.27 -20.08
C PRO A 13 23.04 3.73 -20.83
N ARG A 14 23.23 4.16 -22.09
CA ARG A 14 22.12 4.56 -22.97
C ARG A 14 21.27 3.35 -23.32
N VAL A 15 19.95 3.49 -23.16
CA VAL A 15 18.99 2.41 -23.42
C VAL A 15 18.48 2.52 -24.85
N ARG A 16 18.59 1.42 -25.60
CA ARG A 16 18.12 1.33 -26.98
C ARG A 16 17.21 0.12 -27.12
N LEU A 17 16.02 0.33 -27.66
CA LEU A 17 15.03 -0.74 -27.85
C LEU A 17 14.86 -1.09 -29.33
N GLU A 18 14.59 -2.36 -29.58
CA GLU A 18 14.17 -2.89 -30.88
C GLU A 18 12.78 -3.49 -30.77
N GLY A 19 11.99 -3.41 -31.84
CA GLY A 19 10.65 -4.03 -31.87
C GLY A 19 9.58 -3.33 -31.03
N LEU A 20 9.77 -2.05 -30.67
CA LEU A 20 8.69 -1.27 -30.05
C LEU A 20 7.49 -1.16 -30.97
N ILE A 21 6.31 -1.45 -30.43
CA ILE A 21 5.05 -1.35 -31.16
C ILE A 21 4.38 -0.05 -30.74
N ASN A 22 4.12 0.84 -31.70
CA ASN A 22 3.43 2.11 -31.46
C ASN A 22 1.91 1.90 -31.36
N SER A 23 1.44 1.46 -30.19
CA SER A 23 0.03 1.29 -29.89
C SER A 23 -0.22 1.38 -28.38
N ASN A 24 -1.39 1.92 -28.03
CA ASN A 24 -1.86 2.03 -26.64
C ASN A 24 -2.69 0.81 -26.18
N ALA A 25 -2.85 -0.21 -27.03
CA ALA A 25 -3.53 -1.44 -26.67
C ALA A 25 -2.90 -2.09 -25.41
N PRO A 26 -3.69 -2.62 -24.44
CA PRO A 26 -3.16 -3.18 -23.20
C PRO A 26 -2.10 -4.27 -23.42
N GLU A 27 -2.31 -5.16 -24.39
CA GLU A 27 -1.41 -6.27 -24.71
C GLU A 27 -0.08 -5.74 -25.27
N VAL A 28 -0.15 -4.69 -26.09
CA VAL A 28 1.03 -4.01 -26.63
C VAL A 28 1.81 -3.29 -25.53
N ARG A 29 1.12 -2.64 -24.59
CA ARG A 29 1.77 -2.00 -23.44
C ARG A 29 2.50 -3.03 -22.57
N ALA A 30 1.90 -4.18 -22.32
CA ALA A 30 2.53 -5.28 -21.61
C ALA A 30 3.77 -5.81 -22.36
N ALA A 31 3.66 -6.03 -23.67
CA ALA A 31 4.77 -6.48 -24.49
C ALA A 31 5.93 -5.47 -24.50
N ASN A 32 5.65 -4.18 -24.69
CA ASN A 32 6.64 -3.11 -24.67
C ASN A 32 7.32 -3.00 -23.29
N ARG A 33 6.57 -3.16 -22.18
CA ARG A 33 7.14 -3.20 -20.81
C ARG A 33 8.10 -4.37 -20.63
N LEU A 34 7.76 -5.55 -21.13
CA LEU A 34 8.63 -6.73 -21.06
C LEU A 34 9.92 -6.54 -21.88
N ILE A 35 9.80 -5.99 -23.10
CA ILE A 35 10.96 -5.64 -23.94
C ILE A 35 11.88 -4.65 -23.21
N PHE A 36 11.29 -3.63 -22.57
CA PHE A 36 12.05 -2.67 -21.79
C PHE A 36 12.75 -3.33 -20.59
N ALA A 37 12.03 -4.09 -19.78
CA ALA A 37 12.58 -4.74 -18.59
C ALA A 37 13.74 -5.68 -18.92
N THR A 38 13.59 -6.54 -19.93
CA THR A 38 14.63 -7.48 -20.38
C THR A 38 15.86 -6.74 -20.94
N THR A 39 15.64 -5.62 -21.64
CA THR A 39 16.74 -4.78 -22.13
C THR A 39 17.50 -4.10 -21.00
N ILE A 40 16.79 -3.50 -20.03
CA ILE A 40 17.39 -2.89 -18.84
C ILE A 40 18.22 -3.93 -18.08
N GLU A 41 17.67 -5.11 -17.80
CA GLU A 41 18.38 -6.15 -17.07
C GLU A 41 19.69 -6.57 -17.78
N THR A 42 19.63 -6.75 -19.10
CA THR A 42 20.79 -7.15 -19.90
C THR A 42 21.86 -6.07 -19.93
N LEU A 43 21.45 -4.81 -20.07
CA LEU A 43 22.35 -3.66 -20.16
C LEU A 43 23.02 -3.36 -18.81
N PHE A 44 22.22 -3.34 -17.74
CA PHE A 44 22.65 -2.92 -16.41
C PHE A 44 23.56 -3.94 -15.74
N ARG A 45 23.39 -5.24 -16.06
CA ARG A 45 24.30 -6.31 -15.61
C ARG A 45 25.77 -6.04 -15.95
N LYS A 46 26.06 -5.27 -17.00
CA LYS A 46 27.42 -4.91 -17.43
C LYS A 46 27.90 -3.56 -16.89
N SER A 47 27.03 -2.76 -16.27
CA SER A 47 27.32 -1.38 -15.86
C SER A 47 27.37 -1.17 -14.35
N GLY A 48 27.31 -2.24 -13.55
CA GLY A 48 27.30 -2.15 -12.08
C GLY A 48 25.96 -1.70 -11.47
N ILE A 49 24.91 -1.53 -12.29
CA ILE A 49 23.56 -1.23 -11.82
C ILE A 49 22.81 -2.56 -11.68
N GLN A 50 22.19 -2.78 -10.54
CA GLN A 50 21.44 -4.01 -10.25
C GLN A 50 19.94 -3.77 -10.42
N VAL A 51 19.26 -4.61 -11.21
CA VAL A 51 17.79 -4.68 -11.18
C VAL A 51 17.38 -5.41 -9.91
N LEU A 52 16.57 -4.79 -9.07
CA LEU A 52 16.12 -5.34 -7.80
C LEU A 52 14.82 -6.11 -7.98
N GLU A 53 13.78 -5.43 -8.44
CA GLU A 53 12.40 -5.91 -8.43
C GLU A 53 11.63 -5.31 -9.62
N ALA A 54 10.59 -6.00 -10.06
CA ALA A 54 9.64 -5.55 -11.08
C ALA A 54 8.23 -5.46 -10.49
N ASP A 55 7.41 -4.58 -11.06
CA ASP A 55 6.02 -4.34 -10.66
C ASP A 55 5.87 -4.09 -9.14
N VAL A 56 6.74 -3.24 -8.60
CA VAL A 56 6.82 -2.93 -7.17
C VAL A 56 5.68 -2.02 -6.78
N LEU A 57 5.02 -2.36 -5.69
CA LEU A 57 3.99 -1.52 -5.08
C LEU A 57 4.61 -0.66 -3.99
N ARG A 58 4.52 0.66 -4.10
CA ARG A 58 4.97 1.60 -3.05
C ARG A 58 3.81 2.27 -2.36
N LEU A 59 3.76 2.13 -1.04
CA LEU A 59 2.80 2.84 -0.21
C LEU A 59 3.19 4.30 -0.03
N THR A 60 2.18 5.16 -0.15
CA THR A 60 2.26 6.61 0.09
C THR A 60 1.03 7.06 0.86
N ARG A 61 1.04 8.29 1.40
CA ARG A 61 -0.14 8.83 2.09
C ARG A 61 -1.34 9.01 1.16
N GLU A 62 -1.09 9.05 -0.15
CA GLU A 62 -2.12 9.20 -1.17
C GLU A 62 -2.61 7.85 -1.70
N GLY A 63 -2.01 6.72 -1.33
CA GLY A 63 -2.38 5.40 -1.84
C GLY A 63 -1.16 4.62 -2.30
N VAL A 64 -1.34 3.69 -3.24
CA VAL A 64 -0.27 2.84 -3.77
C VAL A 64 0.18 3.34 -5.12
N LEU A 65 1.48 3.57 -5.29
CA LEU A 65 2.10 3.81 -6.58
C LEU A 65 2.65 2.49 -7.13
N GLU A 66 2.29 2.15 -8.36
CA GLU A 66 2.88 1.03 -9.09
C GLU A 66 4.16 1.48 -9.80
N ILE A 67 5.25 0.78 -9.52
CA ILE A 67 6.58 1.08 -10.05
C ILE A 67 7.02 -0.08 -10.95
N PRO A 68 7.14 0.13 -12.27
CA PRO A 68 7.45 -0.96 -13.20
C PRO A 68 8.75 -1.69 -12.87
N LEU A 69 9.81 -0.95 -12.53
CA LEU A 69 11.12 -1.53 -12.22
C LEU A 69 11.83 -0.72 -11.16
N ARG A 70 12.52 -1.41 -10.26
CA ARG A 70 13.39 -0.80 -9.26
C ARG A 70 14.81 -1.26 -9.46
N VAL A 71 15.75 -0.32 -9.40
CA VAL A 71 17.17 -0.59 -9.63
C VAL A 71 18.03 0.00 -8.51
N ARG A 72 19.23 -0.54 -8.32
CA ARG A 72 20.25 -0.03 -7.40
C ARG A 72 21.51 0.32 -8.17
N ALA A 73 21.92 1.58 -8.07
CA ALA A 73 23.23 2.06 -8.51
C ALA A 73 24.10 2.38 -7.29
N GLU A 74 25.33 2.87 -7.52
CA GLU A 74 26.29 3.18 -6.45
C GLU A 74 25.78 4.27 -5.48
N ASP A 75 24.99 5.21 -5.97
CA ASP A 75 24.46 6.37 -5.22
C ASP A 75 23.04 6.17 -4.67
N GLY A 76 22.43 5.00 -4.92
CA GLY A 76 21.19 4.59 -4.27
C GLY A 76 20.24 3.79 -5.14
N GLU A 77 18.98 3.74 -4.70
CA GLU A 77 17.90 3.00 -5.36
C GLU A 77 17.01 3.95 -6.15
N TYR A 78 16.61 3.54 -7.35
CA TYR A 78 15.83 4.35 -8.29
C TYR A 78 14.62 3.57 -8.80
N ASP A 79 13.57 4.33 -9.10
CA ASP A 79 12.27 3.83 -9.56
C ASP A 79 12.10 4.19 -11.03
N LEU A 80 12.12 3.19 -11.91
CA LEU A 80 12.11 3.38 -13.34
C LEU A 80 10.68 3.32 -13.89
N PHE A 81 10.33 4.34 -14.67
CA PHE A 81 9.07 4.46 -15.38
C PHE A 81 9.32 4.44 -16.88
N PHE A 82 8.56 3.61 -17.60
CA PHE A 82 8.71 3.47 -19.04
C PHE A 82 7.46 3.94 -19.78
N TYR A 83 7.66 4.84 -20.74
CA TYR A 83 6.63 5.47 -21.55
C TYR A 83 6.89 5.16 -23.03
N PRO A 84 6.32 4.07 -23.57
CA PRO A 84 6.53 3.68 -24.97
C PRO A 84 5.91 4.67 -25.97
N VAL A 85 4.91 5.45 -25.52
CA VAL A 85 4.31 6.57 -26.25
C VAL A 85 4.49 7.81 -25.40
N ALA A 86 5.23 8.80 -25.91
CA ALA A 86 5.45 10.09 -25.26
C ALA A 86 4.33 11.06 -25.66
N ASP A 87 3.18 10.93 -25.01
CA ASP A 87 2.03 11.82 -25.18
C ASP A 87 1.77 12.68 -23.94
N GLU A 88 0.75 13.54 -23.99
CA GLU A 88 0.37 14.40 -22.88
C GLU A 88 0.03 13.60 -21.61
N LYS A 89 -0.58 12.42 -21.76
CA LYS A 89 -0.93 11.55 -20.62
C LYS A 89 0.32 10.98 -19.95
N ALA A 90 1.30 10.54 -20.73
CA ALA A 90 2.58 10.09 -20.21
C ALA A 90 3.33 11.21 -19.47
N ALA A 91 3.32 12.43 -20.02
CA ALA A 91 3.92 13.60 -19.39
C ALA A 91 3.21 13.97 -18.08
N ALA A 92 1.87 14.03 -18.09
CA ALA A 92 1.05 14.25 -16.91
C ALA A 92 1.34 13.24 -15.80
N HIS A 93 1.38 11.95 -16.16
CA HIS A 93 1.70 10.88 -15.22
C HIS A 93 3.09 11.08 -14.60
N TYR A 94 4.11 11.35 -15.41
CA TYR A 94 5.47 11.52 -14.88
C TYR A 94 5.62 12.77 -14.00
N VAL A 95 4.99 13.88 -14.38
CA VAL A 95 4.96 15.10 -13.55
C VAL A 95 4.31 14.81 -12.20
N ALA A 96 3.17 14.12 -12.17
CA ALA A 96 2.50 13.75 -10.93
C ALA A 96 3.36 12.79 -10.07
N VAL A 97 4.12 11.87 -10.68
CA VAL A 97 5.10 11.04 -9.96
C VAL A 97 6.23 11.89 -9.36
N GLN A 98 6.74 12.88 -10.08
CA GLN A 98 7.76 13.82 -9.57
C GLN A 98 7.23 14.64 -8.40
N GLU A 99 6.00 15.17 -8.49
CA GLU A 99 5.35 15.88 -7.38
C GLU A 99 5.16 14.99 -6.14
N LEU A 100 4.81 13.72 -6.35
CA LEU A 100 4.69 12.74 -5.28
C LEU A 100 6.06 12.43 -4.64
N ALA A 101 7.11 12.27 -5.46
CA ALA A 101 8.47 12.04 -5.01
C ALA A 101 9.00 13.20 -4.15
N GLN A 102 8.78 14.45 -4.58
CA GLN A 102 9.20 15.64 -3.85
C GLN A 102 8.51 15.78 -2.48
N ARG A 103 7.24 15.37 -2.38
CA ARG A 103 6.46 15.47 -1.14
C ARG A 103 6.83 14.41 -0.10
N TRP A 104 7.17 13.20 -0.54
CA TRP A 104 7.29 12.05 0.37
C TRP A 104 8.72 11.49 0.49
N GLY A 105 9.64 11.80 -0.44
CA GLY A 105 11.04 11.38 -0.36
C GLY A 105 11.31 9.86 -0.48
N ARG A 106 10.27 9.03 -0.62
CA ARG A 106 10.36 7.57 -0.75
C ARG A 106 10.59 7.09 -2.19
N ILE A 107 10.42 7.97 -3.17
CA ILE A 107 10.44 7.63 -4.59
C ILE A 107 11.56 8.43 -5.25
N ARG A 108 12.38 7.78 -6.08
CA ARG A 108 13.43 8.42 -6.88
C ARG A 108 13.19 8.12 -8.37
N PRO A 109 12.26 8.86 -9.00
CA PRO A 109 11.76 8.48 -10.30
C PRO A 109 12.72 8.85 -11.43
N ILE A 110 12.96 7.88 -12.31
CA ILE A 110 13.66 8.05 -13.60
C ILE A 110 12.69 7.62 -14.70
N TYR A 111 12.53 8.46 -15.74
CA TYR A 111 11.76 8.07 -16.91
C TYR A 111 12.65 7.53 -18.02
N TYR A 112 12.08 6.65 -18.82
CA TYR A 112 12.55 6.28 -20.14
C TYR A 112 11.39 6.43 -21.13
N SER A 113 11.57 7.17 -22.21
CA SER A 113 10.53 7.44 -23.19
C SER A 113 11.04 7.44 -24.62
N THR A 114 10.14 7.28 -25.59
CA THR A 114 10.48 7.32 -27.02
C THR A 114 10.73 8.72 -27.56
N ASP A 115 10.24 9.77 -26.89
CA ASP A 115 10.48 11.17 -27.21
C ASP A 115 10.74 11.99 -25.93
N ASP A 116 11.13 13.26 -26.05
CA ASP A 116 11.39 14.13 -24.90
C ASP A 116 10.10 14.47 -24.12
N LEU A 117 9.85 13.67 -23.09
CA LEU A 117 8.67 13.80 -22.23
C LEU A 117 8.59 15.15 -21.50
N LEU A 118 9.74 15.77 -21.21
CA LEU A 118 9.78 17.03 -20.47
C LEU A 118 9.51 18.25 -21.34
N SER A 119 9.50 18.07 -22.67
CA SER A 119 9.09 19.12 -23.61
C SER A 119 7.57 19.28 -23.70
N ILE A 120 6.81 18.32 -23.19
CA ILE A 120 5.34 18.28 -23.21
C ILE A 120 4.81 18.85 -21.89
N TYR A 121 4.02 19.91 -21.97
CA TYR A 121 3.39 20.55 -20.81
C TYR A 121 1.94 20.07 -20.69
N PRO A 122 1.62 19.18 -19.72
CA PRO A 122 0.26 18.67 -19.57
C PRO A 122 -0.68 19.72 -18.99
N GLU A 123 -1.90 19.82 -19.52
CA GLU A 123 -2.91 20.75 -19.00
C GLU A 123 -3.53 20.25 -17.67
N THR A 124 -3.59 18.93 -17.49
CA THR A 124 -4.22 18.30 -16.33
C THR A 124 -3.34 17.20 -15.75
N LEU A 125 -3.33 17.10 -14.40
CA LEU A 125 -2.64 16.05 -13.67
C LEU A 125 -3.66 15.12 -13.04
N GLU A 126 -3.61 13.85 -13.42
CA GLU A 126 -4.42 12.79 -12.79
C GLU A 126 -3.67 12.19 -11.58
N PRO A 127 -4.38 11.70 -10.54
CA PRO A 127 -3.76 10.97 -9.45
C PRO A 127 -3.05 9.70 -9.96
N VAL A 128 -1.78 9.55 -9.63
CA VAL A 128 -0.95 8.38 -10.02
C VAL A 128 -1.01 7.24 -9.00
N THR A 129 -1.66 7.47 -7.86
CA THR A 129 -1.79 6.49 -6.77
C THR A 129 -3.15 5.81 -6.80
N CYS A 130 -3.17 4.49 -6.71
CA CYS A 130 -4.36 3.67 -6.59
C CYS A 130 -4.86 3.62 -5.13
N ARG A 131 -6.18 3.64 -4.95
CA ARG A 131 -6.86 3.65 -3.62
C ARG A 131 -8.08 2.73 -3.57
N ASP A 132 -8.34 2.06 -4.67
CA ASP A 132 -9.48 1.20 -4.94
C ASP A 132 -9.29 -0.23 -4.40
N ARG A 133 -8.08 -0.56 -3.93
CA ARG A 133 -7.72 -1.86 -3.33
C ARG A 133 -6.70 -1.70 -2.21
N LEU A 134 -6.58 -2.72 -1.37
CA LEU A 134 -5.55 -2.85 -0.34
C LEU A 134 -4.23 -3.43 -0.85
N PHE A 135 -4.24 -4.03 -2.04
CA PHE A 135 -3.09 -4.72 -2.63
C PHE A 135 -2.47 -5.77 -1.69
N ILE A 136 -3.36 -6.56 -1.08
CA ILE A 136 -3.00 -7.69 -0.21
C ILE A 136 -3.12 -9.01 -0.97
N GLN A 137 -2.33 -9.99 -0.57
CA GLN A 137 -2.39 -11.36 -1.08
C GLN A 137 -2.48 -12.34 0.09
N ALA A 138 -3.33 -13.36 -0.05
CA ALA A 138 -3.44 -14.41 0.96
C ALA A 138 -2.13 -15.20 1.03
N SER A 139 -1.64 -15.44 2.25
CA SER A 139 -0.52 -16.34 2.49
C SER A 139 -1.03 -17.64 3.12
N LEU A 140 -0.36 -18.76 2.84
CA LEU A 140 -0.66 -20.04 3.49
C LEU A 140 -0.32 -20.02 4.99
N SER A 141 0.69 -19.23 5.38
CA SER A 141 1.14 -19.12 6.76
C SER A 141 1.85 -17.79 7.02
N ALA A 142 1.61 -17.21 8.19
CA ALA A 142 2.41 -16.08 8.66
C ALA A 142 3.84 -16.55 9.01
N PRO A 143 4.89 -15.80 8.59
CA PRO A 143 6.24 -15.98 9.11
C PRO A 143 6.26 -16.02 10.64
N LYS A 144 7.22 -16.79 11.21
CA LYS A 144 7.42 -16.82 12.65
C LYS A 144 7.85 -15.45 13.15
N GLY A 145 7.33 -15.05 14.31
CA GLY A 145 7.67 -13.76 14.89
C GLY A 145 6.60 -13.19 15.80
N GLN A 146 6.82 -11.94 16.19
CA GLN A 146 5.86 -11.16 16.96
C GLN A 146 5.11 -10.20 16.04
N TYR A 147 3.80 -10.20 16.18
CA TYR A 147 2.90 -9.31 15.47
C TYR A 147 2.15 -8.44 16.47
N ALA A 148 1.87 -7.19 16.12
CA ALA A 148 1.05 -6.31 16.94
C ALA A 148 0.33 -5.27 16.08
N MET A 149 -0.77 -4.73 16.60
CA MET A 149 -1.44 -3.58 15.98
C MET A 149 -0.60 -2.31 16.12
N TRP A 150 0.18 -2.22 17.20
CA TRP A 150 1.12 -1.14 17.48
C TRP A 150 2.17 -1.62 18.48
N TRP A 151 3.37 -1.07 18.40
CA TRP A 151 4.43 -1.20 19.39
C TRP A 151 5.24 0.10 19.44
N ALA A 152 5.86 0.34 20.59
CA ALA A 152 6.80 1.44 20.79
C ALA A 152 8.10 1.16 20.02
N GLU A 153 8.53 2.08 19.15
CA GLU A 153 9.85 2.02 18.51
C GLU A 153 10.94 2.59 19.43
N GLN A 154 10.54 3.49 20.34
CA GLN A 154 11.42 4.12 21.33
C GLN A 154 10.83 4.04 22.74
N GLU A 155 11.71 4.00 23.74
CA GLU A 155 11.29 4.02 25.13
C GLU A 155 10.50 5.30 25.46
N GLY A 156 9.38 5.14 26.15
CA GLY A 156 8.50 6.25 26.53
C GLY A 156 7.43 6.61 25.49
N GLU A 157 7.43 6.00 24.30
CA GLU A 157 6.31 6.14 23.37
C GLU A 157 5.02 5.55 23.96
N GLN A 158 3.91 6.26 23.75
CA GLN A 158 2.60 5.86 24.28
C GLN A 158 1.60 5.71 23.14
N PHE A 159 0.93 4.57 23.10
CA PHE A 159 0.00 4.24 22.02
C PHE A 159 -1.05 5.32 21.76
N HIS A 160 -1.71 5.85 22.80
CA HIS A 160 -2.80 6.83 22.65
C HIS A 160 -2.35 8.21 22.17
N TYR A 161 -1.04 8.48 22.10
CA TYR A 161 -0.46 9.66 21.49
C TYR A 161 0.14 9.40 20.10
N SER A 162 0.11 8.15 19.62
CA SER A 162 0.65 7.79 18.31
C SER A 162 -0.32 8.14 17.18
N SER A 163 0.23 8.43 16.00
CA SER A 163 -0.52 8.54 14.73
C SER A 163 -1.29 7.25 14.40
N THR A 164 -0.73 6.09 14.75
CA THR A 164 -1.39 4.79 14.59
C THR A 164 -2.72 4.72 15.36
N TYR A 165 -2.78 5.25 16.59
CA TYR A 165 -4.03 5.30 17.35
C TYR A 165 -5.10 6.14 16.65
N ASP A 166 -4.76 7.32 16.13
CA ASP A 166 -5.69 8.18 15.41
C ASP A 166 -6.23 7.50 14.14
N LEU A 167 -5.39 6.76 13.44
CA LEU A 167 -5.78 5.98 12.25
C LEU A 167 -6.74 4.85 12.63
N ILE A 168 -6.40 4.06 13.65
CA ILE A 168 -7.26 2.96 14.13
C ILE A 168 -8.60 3.53 14.64
N ASP A 169 -8.59 4.64 15.39
CA ASP A 169 -9.81 5.29 15.88
C ASP A 169 -10.72 5.75 14.73
N ARG A 170 -10.13 6.34 13.68
CA ARG A 170 -10.88 6.71 12.47
C ARG A 170 -11.45 5.49 11.76
N ILE A 171 -10.68 4.40 11.63
CA ILE A 171 -11.15 3.15 11.03
C ILE A 171 -12.37 2.65 11.81
N TYR A 172 -12.28 2.50 13.13
CA TYR A 172 -13.39 2.04 13.97
C TYR A 172 -14.63 2.93 13.86
N ARG A 173 -14.47 4.24 13.72
CA ARG A 173 -15.59 5.17 13.48
C ARG A 173 -16.21 4.97 12.09
N GLU A 174 -15.40 4.75 11.06
CA GLU A 174 -15.86 4.60 9.68
C GLU A 174 -16.57 3.26 9.45
N VAL A 175 -16.14 2.19 10.13
CA VAL A 175 -16.76 0.87 10.05
C VAL A 175 -17.83 0.63 11.11
N ASN A 176 -18.16 1.61 11.96
CA ASN A 176 -19.11 1.43 13.05
C ASN A 176 -20.49 0.97 12.55
N GLY A 177 -20.86 -0.27 12.91
CA GLY A 177 -22.09 -0.94 12.46
C GLY A 177 -21.99 -1.59 11.08
N LEU A 178 -20.79 -1.61 10.48
CA LEU A 178 -20.47 -2.16 9.17
C LEU A 178 -19.26 -3.12 9.24
N GLU A 179 -18.85 -3.57 10.42
CA GLU A 179 -17.60 -4.32 10.61
C GLU A 179 -17.58 -5.63 9.84
N MET A 180 -18.70 -6.37 9.83
CA MET A 180 -18.83 -7.60 9.04
C MET A 180 -18.69 -7.33 7.54
N ARG A 181 -19.30 -6.24 7.05
CA ARG A 181 -19.24 -5.83 5.64
C ARG A 181 -17.83 -5.37 5.26
N ALA A 182 -17.17 -4.63 6.14
CA ALA A 182 -15.78 -4.21 5.96
C ALA A 182 -14.82 -5.40 5.94
N PHE A 183 -15.08 -6.45 6.72
CA PHE A 183 -14.31 -7.68 6.62
C PHE A 183 -14.64 -8.48 5.36
N ALA A 184 -15.91 -8.55 4.95
CA ALA A 184 -16.31 -9.15 3.68
C ALA A 184 -15.63 -8.47 2.49
N LEU A 185 -15.45 -7.14 2.52
CA LEU A 185 -14.67 -6.40 1.53
C LEU A 185 -13.23 -6.91 1.43
N ILE A 186 -12.58 -7.16 2.57
CA ILE A 186 -11.22 -7.73 2.61
C ILE A 186 -11.22 -9.15 2.00
N LEU A 187 -12.20 -9.98 2.32
CA LEU A 187 -12.32 -11.33 1.77
C LEU A 187 -12.54 -11.34 0.25
N LEU A 188 -13.34 -10.41 -0.27
CA LEU A 188 -13.54 -10.18 -1.70
C LEU A 188 -12.22 -9.78 -2.38
N GLU A 189 -11.47 -8.84 -1.77
CA GLU A 189 -10.18 -8.40 -2.30
C GLU A 189 -9.12 -9.52 -2.31
N LEU A 190 -9.21 -10.46 -1.36
CA LEU A 190 -8.40 -11.67 -1.29
C LEU A 190 -8.89 -12.81 -2.21
N GLY A 191 -10.06 -12.65 -2.85
CA GLY A 191 -10.69 -13.69 -3.66
C GLY A 191 -11.17 -14.92 -2.87
N MET A 192 -11.40 -14.76 -1.56
CA MET A 192 -11.86 -15.85 -0.68
C MET A 192 -13.38 -16.06 -0.72
N ILE A 193 -14.13 -15.04 -1.14
CA ILE A 193 -15.57 -15.07 -1.42
C ILE A 193 -15.81 -14.35 -2.74
N GLN A 194 -16.95 -14.60 -3.40
CA GLN A 194 -17.32 -13.93 -4.67
C GLN A 194 -18.31 -12.80 -4.44
N GLU A 195 -19.19 -12.95 -3.46
CA GLU A 195 -20.22 -11.99 -3.10
C GLU A 195 -20.23 -11.68 -1.60
N GLU A 196 -20.58 -10.43 -1.26
CA GLU A 196 -20.57 -9.94 0.13
C GLU A 196 -21.47 -10.79 1.06
N TYR A 197 -22.61 -11.27 0.54
CA TYR A 197 -23.59 -12.00 1.33
C TYR A 197 -23.08 -13.36 1.85
N GLU A 198 -22.11 -13.98 1.16
CA GLU A 198 -21.54 -15.28 1.55
C GLU A 198 -20.98 -15.23 2.97
N PHE A 199 -20.39 -14.09 3.34
CA PHE A 199 -19.88 -13.87 4.68
C PHE A 199 -20.94 -13.24 5.60
N THR A 200 -21.67 -12.22 5.15
CA THR A 200 -22.58 -11.49 6.04
C THR A 200 -23.82 -12.28 6.44
N ALA A 201 -24.21 -13.29 5.67
CA ALA A 201 -25.30 -14.21 6.02
C ALA A 201 -24.85 -15.34 6.96
N SER A 202 -23.54 -15.54 7.14
CA SER A 202 -23.01 -16.56 8.03
C SER A 202 -23.15 -16.12 9.49
N THR A 203 -23.69 -17.01 10.33
CA THR A 203 -23.59 -16.86 11.78
C THR A 203 -22.19 -17.30 12.22
N LEU A 204 -21.25 -16.36 12.23
CA LEU A 204 -19.96 -16.64 12.85
C LEU A 204 -20.19 -16.88 14.34
N PRO A 205 -19.78 -18.03 14.90
CA PRO A 205 -19.65 -18.15 16.35
C PRO A 205 -18.66 -17.09 16.86
N ASP A 206 -18.59 -16.85 18.17
CA ASP A 206 -17.68 -15.88 18.82
C ASP A 206 -16.17 -16.16 18.61
N THR A 207 -15.81 -16.96 17.63
CA THR A 207 -14.44 -17.27 17.25
C THR A 207 -13.79 -16.10 16.53
N THR A 208 -12.49 -15.93 16.77
CA THR A 208 -11.68 -14.99 16.00
C THR A 208 -11.20 -15.70 14.73
N VAL A 209 -11.48 -15.11 13.58
CA VAL A 209 -10.90 -15.50 12.29
C VAL A 209 -9.59 -14.77 12.13
N GLU A 210 -8.52 -15.46 11.74
CA GLU A 210 -7.22 -14.87 11.44
C GLU A 210 -6.73 -15.33 10.07
N ILE A 211 -6.35 -14.37 9.23
CA ILE A 211 -5.89 -14.60 7.87
C ILE A 211 -4.50 -13.99 7.74
N PRO A 212 -3.45 -14.81 7.55
CA PRO A 212 -2.15 -14.30 7.20
C PRO A 212 -2.17 -13.78 5.76
N VAL A 213 -1.64 -12.59 5.56
CA VAL A 213 -1.55 -11.94 4.26
C VAL A 213 -0.17 -11.31 4.08
N GLU A 214 0.19 -11.09 2.83
CA GLU A 214 1.27 -10.20 2.43
C GLU A 214 0.66 -8.89 1.93
N GLY A 215 1.10 -7.76 2.49
CA GLY A 215 0.67 -6.43 2.05
C GLY A 215 1.55 -5.84 0.95
N PRO A 216 1.30 -4.58 0.55
CA PRO A 216 2.21 -3.83 -0.31
C PRO A 216 3.65 -3.89 0.22
N GLU A 217 4.65 -3.79 -0.67
CA GLU A 217 6.08 -3.88 -0.31
C GLU A 217 6.47 -5.22 0.34
N GLY A 218 5.66 -6.28 0.22
CA GLY A 218 5.98 -7.63 0.69
C GLY A 218 5.91 -7.81 2.22
N VAL A 219 5.26 -6.89 2.94
CA VAL A 219 5.26 -6.90 4.40
C VAL A 219 4.24 -7.89 4.95
N PRO A 220 4.63 -8.81 5.86
CA PRO A 220 3.69 -9.76 6.46
C PRO A 220 2.72 -9.09 7.44
N ILE A 221 1.43 -9.38 7.27
CA ILE A 221 0.33 -8.88 8.11
C ILE A 221 -0.56 -10.06 8.50
N ILE A 222 -1.13 -10.03 9.70
CA ILE A 222 -2.25 -10.90 10.08
C ILE A 222 -3.49 -10.02 10.17
N ILE A 223 -4.51 -10.33 9.37
CA ILE A 223 -5.82 -9.70 9.49
C ILE A 223 -6.67 -10.58 10.40
N SER A 224 -7.21 -10.01 11.47
CA SER A 224 -8.10 -10.73 12.37
C SER A 224 -9.48 -10.07 12.45
N PHE A 225 -10.51 -10.89 12.59
CA PHE A 225 -11.89 -10.45 12.76
C PHE A 225 -12.61 -11.24 13.84
N SER A 226 -13.43 -10.54 14.63
CA SER A 226 -14.38 -11.12 15.58
C SER A 226 -15.53 -10.15 15.79
N GLN A 227 -16.75 -10.62 16.05
CA GLN A 227 -17.91 -9.74 16.20
C GLN A 227 -17.72 -8.68 17.30
N HIS A 228 -17.12 -9.06 18.43
CA HIS A 228 -16.93 -8.16 19.58
C HIS A 228 -15.84 -7.12 19.44
N ARG A 229 -14.91 -7.29 18.49
CA ARG A 229 -13.73 -6.42 18.39
C ARG A 229 -13.46 -5.93 16.97
N GLY A 230 -14.27 -6.33 15.99
CA GLY A 230 -14.16 -5.91 14.60
C GLY A 230 -12.90 -6.38 13.89
N VAL A 231 -12.55 -5.68 12.81
CA VAL A 231 -11.35 -5.91 11.99
C VAL A 231 -10.12 -5.32 12.68
N ARG A 232 -9.02 -6.08 12.73
CA ARG A 232 -7.72 -5.62 13.21
C ARG A 232 -6.60 -6.09 12.27
N PHE A 233 -5.60 -5.24 12.11
CA PHE A 233 -4.37 -5.54 11.36
C PHE A 233 -3.21 -5.66 12.34
N HIS A 234 -2.50 -6.78 12.28
CA HIS A 234 -1.32 -7.03 13.09
C HIS A 234 -0.11 -7.10 12.19
N PHE A 235 0.87 -6.24 12.44
CA PHE A 235 2.06 -6.10 11.59
C PHE A 235 3.24 -6.80 12.26
N HIS A 236 4.09 -7.44 11.47
CA HIS A 236 5.29 -8.11 11.97
C HIS A 236 6.29 -7.08 12.53
N MET A 237 6.60 -7.15 13.82
CA MET A 237 7.34 -6.11 14.54
C MET A 237 8.76 -5.86 14.02
N GLU A 238 9.41 -6.88 13.43
CA GLU A 238 10.76 -6.76 12.87
C GLU A 238 10.79 -6.46 11.36
N ARG A 239 9.64 -6.53 10.66
CA ARG A 239 9.58 -6.41 9.19
C ARG A 239 8.72 -5.25 8.71
N ALA A 240 7.89 -4.70 9.58
CA ALA A 240 7.12 -3.48 9.33
C ALA A 240 7.75 -2.32 10.11
N SER A 241 7.94 -1.17 9.47
CA SER A 241 8.23 0.08 10.19
C SER A 241 6.94 0.72 10.71
N ALA A 242 7.04 1.63 11.70
CA ALA A 242 5.88 2.44 12.10
C ALA A 242 5.29 3.24 10.93
N GLU A 243 6.14 3.76 10.04
CA GLU A 243 5.70 4.47 8.84
C GLU A 243 4.87 3.56 7.92
N TYR A 244 5.34 2.35 7.62
CA TYR A 244 4.60 1.38 6.81
C TYR A 244 3.22 1.09 7.40
N ARG A 245 3.19 0.81 8.70
CA ARG A 245 1.96 0.54 9.46
C ARG A 245 0.94 1.66 9.28
N ASP A 246 1.37 2.90 9.45
CA ASP A 246 0.48 4.06 9.31
C ASP A 246 0.03 4.28 7.86
N LEU A 247 0.91 4.10 6.88
CA LEU A 247 0.56 4.18 5.47
C LEU A 247 -0.47 3.12 5.07
N PHE A 248 -0.30 1.88 5.53
CA PHE A 248 -1.25 0.79 5.27
C PHE A 248 -2.62 1.07 5.90
N LEU A 249 -2.65 1.49 7.17
CA LEU A 249 -3.91 1.83 7.84
C LEU A 249 -4.62 3.01 7.16
N ASN A 250 -3.86 3.99 6.68
CA ASN A 250 -4.40 5.08 5.89
C ASN A 250 -4.93 4.59 4.52
N LEU A 251 -4.24 3.67 3.85
CA LEU A 251 -4.75 3.04 2.62
C LEU A 251 -6.10 2.36 2.88
N PHE A 252 -6.22 1.59 3.97
CA PHE A 252 -7.50 0.97 4.33
C PHE A 252 -8.59 2.01 4.58
N LEU A 253 -8.28 3.10 5.28
CA LEU A 253 -9.23 4.19 5.50
C LEU A 253 -9.68 4.85 4.18
N LEU A 254 -8.75 5.05 3.23
CA LEU A 254 -9.07 5.55 1.89
C LEU A 254 -9.96 4.56 1.14
N ARG A 255 -9.63 3.27 1.18
CA ARG A 255 -10.43 2.21 0.54
C ARG A 255 -11.85 2.17 1.09
N LEU A 256 -12.02 2.25 2.42
CA LEU A 256 -13.32 2.29 3.06
C LEU A 256 -14.17 3.46 2.57
N LYS A 257 -13.58 4.65 2.41
CA LYS A 257 -14.30 5.83 1.88
C LYS A 257 -14.78 5.59 0.46
N THR A 258 -13.91 5.06 -0.40
CA THR A 258 -14.25 4.70 -1.78
C THR A 258 -15.37 3.66 -1.81
N TRP A 259 -15.23 2.58 -1.04
CA TRP A 259 -16.22 1.52 -0.94
C TRP A 259 -17.59 2.03 -0.46
N ARG A 260 -17.62 2.90 0.57
CA ARG A 260 -18.88 3.48 1.06
C ARG A 260 -19.62 4.28 -0.01
N LYS A 261 -18.88 5.00 -0.86
CA LYS A 261 -19.45 5.74 -1.98
C LYS A 261 -19.99 4.79 -3.05
N GLU A 262 -19.21 3.77 -3.43
CA GLU A 262 -19.58 2.76 -4.42
C GLU A 262 -20.84 1.97 -4.01
N ALA A 263 -20.91 1.58 -2.74
CA ALA A 263 -22.01 0.79 -2.20
C ALA A 263 -23.19 1.66 -1.69
N ALA A 264 -23.18 2.97 -1.92
CA ALA A 264 -24.20 3.93 -1.49
C ALA A 264 -24.53 3.85 0.03
N LEU A 265 -23.53 3.58 0.86
CA LEU A 265 -23.66 3.39 2.32
C LEU A 265 -23.53 4.68 3.11
N GLU A 266 -23.44 5.82 2.43
CA GLU A 266 -23.24 7.14 3.04
C GLU A 266 -24.35 7.50 4.04
N HIS A 267 -25.56 6.99 3.82
CA HIS A 267 -26.75 7.27 4.63
C HIS A 267 -27.01 6.25 5.74
N ILE A 268 -26.24 5.17 5.84
CA ILE A 268 -26.44 4.18 6.89
C ILE A 268 -26.09 4.81 8.25
N LYS A 269 -27.08 4.83 9.15
CA LYS A 269 -26.90 5.33 10.51
C LYS A 269 -25.87 4.46 11.23
N ARG A 270 -24.87 5.13 11.81
CA ARG A 270 -23.88 4.53 12.70
C ARG A 270 -24.60 4.14 14.00
N LEU A 271 -24.78 2.84 14.24
CA LEU A 271 -25.19 2.29 15.52
C LEU A 271 -23.93 1.96 16.30
N ASP A 272 -23.90 2.20 17.62
CA ASP A 272 -22.75 1.81 18.45
C ASP A 272 -22.63 0.27 18.48
N SER A 273 -21.77 -0.26 17.61
CA SER A 273 -21.53 -1.69 17.51
C SER A 273 -20.74 -2.20 18.73
N PRO A 274 -20.81 -3.50 19.05
CA PRO A 274 -19.96 -4.09 20.09
C PRO A 274 -18.47 -3.81 19.89
N ALA A 275 -17.99 -3.88 18.64
CA ALA A 275 -16.61 -3.60 18.27
C ALA A 275 -16.20 -2.14 18.54
N TYR A 276 -17.06 -1.20 18.20
CA TYR A 276 -16.80 0.22 18.43
C TYR A 276 -16.85 0.57 19.91
N ILE A 277 -17.80 0.01 20.67
CA ILE A 277 -17.87 0.17 22.12
C ILE A 277 -16.59 -0.38 22.77
N TRP A 278 -16.19 -1.59 22.40
CA TRP A 278 -14.94 -2.20 22.87
C TRP A 278 -13.73 -1.31 22.62
N TRP A 279 -13.59 -0.77 21.40
CA TRP A 279 -12.49 0.11 21.04
C TRP A 279 -12.46 1.38 21.90
N ARG A 280 -13.62 2.03 22.09
CA ARG A 280 -13.73 3.23 22.93
C ARG A 280 -13.38 2.94 24.39
N GLU A 281 -13.80 1.80 24.91
CA GLU A 281 -13.45 1.37 26.27
C GLU A 281 -11.96 1.11 26.42
N LEU A 282 -11.33 0.44 25.44
CA LEU A 282 -9.89 0.24 25.41
C LEU A 282 -9.16 1.59 25.45
N GLY A 283 -9.55 2.53 24.58
CA GLY A 283 -8.98 3.88 24.56
C GLY A 283 -9.09 4.62 25.91
N LYS A 284 -10.22 4.48 26.61
CA LYS A 284 -10.39 5.04 27.97
C LYS A 284 -9.43 4.41 28.98
N ARG A 285 -9.30 3.08 28.98
CA ARG A 285 -8.41 2.35 29.91
C ARG A 285 -6.94 2.75 29.69
N LEU A 286 -6.52 2.85 28.44
CA LEU A 286 -5.14 3.24 28.07
C LEU A 286 -4.76 4.65 28.56
N ARG A 287 -5.70 5.60 28.51
CA ARG A 287 -5.50 6.96 29.02
C ARG A 287 -5.44 7.03 30.55
N LEU A 288 -6.11 6.11 31.23
CA LEU A 288 -6.13 6.05 32.70
C LEU A 288 -4.89 5.32 33.26
N SER A 289 -4.40 4.29 32.57
CA SER A 289 -3.21 3.53 33.00
C SER A 289 -1.92 4.36 32.91
N THR A 290 -1.82 5.25 31.93
CA THR A 290 -0.64 6.11 31.73
C THR A 290 -0.45 7.19 32.80
N GLY A 291 -1.46 7.44 33.64
CA GLY A 291 -1.35 8.33 34.80
C GLY A 291 -0.88 7.66 36.10
N SER A 292 -0.73 6.33 36.16
CA SER A 292 -0.54 5.61 37.43
C SER A 292 0.47 4.45 37.45
N SER A 293 1.07 4.03 36.34
CA SER A 293 1.96 2.84 36.32
C SER A 293 3.39 3.12 35.80
N GLU A 294 4.38 2.57 36.51
CA GLU A 294 5.80 2.49 36.13
C GLU A 294 6.10 1.61 34.90
N HIS A 295 5.08 1.05 34.21
CA HIS A 295 5.27 0.17 33.05
C HIS A 295 4.52 0.72 31.84
N ALA A 296 5.25 1.38 30.95
CA ALA A 296 4.73 1.83 29.66
C ALA A 296 4.28 0.63 28.81
N ILE A 297 3.14 0.75 28.15
CA ILE A 297 2.61 -0.29 27.26
C ILE A 297 3.55 -0.41 26.06
N SER A 298 4.24 -1.54 25.93
CA SER A 298 5.22 -1.76 24.87
C SER A 298 4.61 -2.22 23.55
N ALA A 299 3.44 -2.88 23.59
CA ALA A 299 2.70 -3.31 22.40
C ALA A 299 1.20 -3.44 22.66
N VAL A 300 0.39 -3.32 21.60
CA VAL A 300 -1.08 -3.43 21.63
C VAL A 300 -1.55 -4.46 20.62
N GLY A 301 -2.45 -5.34 21.08
CA GLY A 301 -3.09 -6.35 20.23
C GLY A 301 -2.15 -7.47 19.78
N SER A 302 -1.14 -7.84 20.56
CA SER A 302 -0.09 -8.76 20.12
C SER A 302 -0.60 -10.17 19.77
N VAL A 303 -0.01 -10.75 18.72
CA VAL A 303 -0.18 -12.14 18.26
C VAL A 303 1.21 -12.75 18.06
N ARG A 304 1.40 -14.01 18.50
CA ARG A 304 2.67 -14.75 18.33
C ARG A 304 2.46 -15.92 17.39
N ARG A 305 3.36 -16.10 16.42
CA ARG A 305 3.37 -17.22 15.46
C ARG A 305 4.71 -17.94 15.46
#